data_AF-W9HU49-F1
#
_entry.id   AF-W9HU49-F1
#
_cell.length_a   1.000
_cell.length_b   1.000
_cell.length_c   1.000
_cell.angle_alpha   90.00
_cell.angle_beta   90.00
_cell.angle_gamma   90.00
#
_symmetry.space_group_name_H-M   'P 1'
#
loop_
_entity.id
_entity.type
_entity.pdbx_description
1 polymer ?
#
loop_
_entity_poly.entity_id
_entity_poly.type
_entity_poly.pdbx_seq_one_letter_code
_entity_poly.pdbx_strand_id
1 'polypeptide(L)'
;MSDINILVLPGDGVGPEIIEEALKVLRVVDRHCKVYFNIETELFGGCSIDKHAVAITQAVLVKARAANAVLAGAVGGPKWEVGSVRPEDGLLQLRRELDAYANLRPCRFPAESLHHLSVLKVSEDMGGGGGGG
;
A
#
# COMPACT_ATOMS: atom_id res chain seq x y z
N MET A 1 -26.25 5.34 4.71
CA MET A 1 -24.93 5.70 4.16
C MET A 1 -23.93 5.09 5.11
N SER A 2 -23.04 4.24 4.63
CA SER A 2 -22.10 3.55 5.53
C SER A 2 -20.86 4.42 5.71
N ASP A 3 -20.58 4.79 6.96
CA ASP A 3 -19.35 5.52 7.33
C ASP A 3 -18.22 4.51 7.56
N ILE A 4 -17.14 4.66 6.81
CA ILE A 4 -15.95 3.82 6.91
C ILE A 4 -14.78 4.69 7.35
N ASN A 5 -14.28 4.46 8.56
CA ASN A 5 -13.10 5.10 9.09
C ASN A 5 -11.84 4.45 8.50
N ILE A 6 -11.03 5.22 7.79
CA ILE A 6 -9.77 4.75 7.21
C ILE A 6 -8.62 5.53 7.85
N LEU A 7 -7.71 4.81 8.51
CA LEU A 7 -6.43 5.37 8.90
C LEU A 7 -5.47 5.32 7.71
N VAL A 8 -4.89 6.46 7.37
CA VAL A 8 -3.95 6.62 6.27
C VAL A 8 -2.56 6.84 6.83
N LEU A 9 -1.62 6.01 6.40
CA LEU A 9 -0.21 6.04 6.81
C LEU A 9 0.66 6.22 5.57
N PRO A 10 0.93 7.47 5.14
CA PRO A 10 1.61 7.75 3.88
C PRO A 10 3.05 7.22 3.83
N GLY A 11 3.74 7.29 4.97
CA GLY A 11 5.08 6.78 5.12
C GLY A 11 6.15 7.61 4.40
N ASP A 12 7.11 6.93 3.78
CA ASP A 12 8.37 7.49 3.31
C ASP A 12 8.51 7.45 1.78
N GLY A 13 9.48 8.19 1.25
CA GLY A 13 9.81 8.21 -0.18
C GLY A 13 8.62 8.63 -1.04
N VAL A 14 8.26 7.79 -2.02
CA VAL A 14 7.10 8.01 -2.90
C VAL A 14 5.75 7.75 -2.23
N GLY A 15 5.75 7.25 -0.99
CA GLY A 15 4.54 6.90 -0.25
C GLY A 15 3.49 8.02 -0.18
N PRO A 16 3.85 9.25 0.25
CA PRO A 16 2.95 10.39 0.26
C PRO A 16 2.31 10.72 -1.09
N GLU A 17 3.09 10.68 -2.18
CA GLU A 17 2.62 10.99 -3.53
C GLU A 17 1.59 9.95 -4.01
N ILE A 18 1.88 8.66 -3.83
CA ILE A 18 0.97 7.58 -4.24
C ILE A 18 -0.32 7.59 -3.40
N ILE A 19 -0.21 7.86 -2.10
CA ILE A 19 -1.38 7.95 -1.22
C ILE A 19 -2.28 9.12 -1.61
N GLU A 20 -1.72 10.28 -1.98
CA GLU A 20 -2.52 11.41 -2.45
C GLU A 20 -3.40 11.03 -3.65
N GLU A 21 -2.84 10.29 -4.62
CA GLU A 21 -3.61 9.80 -5.77
C GLU A 21 -4.67 8.76 -5.38
N ALA A 22 -4.35 7.85 -4.47
CA ALA A 22 -5.32 6.88 -3.94
C ALA A 22 -6.50 7.57 -3.27
N LEU A 23 -6.26 8.65 -2.51
CA LEU A 23 -7.33 9.45 -1.88
C LEU A 23 -8.21 10.17 -2.91
N LYS A 24 -7.65 10.63 -4.04
CA LYS A 24 -8.46 11.19 -5.15
C LYS A 24 -9.42 10.15 -5.71
N VAL A 25 -8.97 8.91 -5.89
CA VAL A 25 -9.83 7.79 -6.33
C VAL A 25 -10.90 7.46 -5.29
N LEU A 26 -10.55 7.37 -4.00
CA LEU A 26 -11.54 7.14 -2.94
C LEU A 26 -12.64 8.22 -2.90
N ARG A 27 -12.27 9.49 -3.12
CA ARG A 27 -13.26 10.59 -3.22
C ARG A 27 -14.22 10.42 -4.40
N VAL A 28 -13.78 9.82 -5.51
CA VAL A 28 -14.67 9.49 -6.63
C VAL A 28 -15.62 8.37 -6.21
N VAL A 29 -15.11 7.31 -5.58
CA VAL A 29 -15.92 6.18 -5.09
C VAL A 29 -16.98 6.65 -4.10
N ASP A 30 -16.61 7.51 -3.15
CA ASP A 30 -17.52 8.09 -2.15
C ASP A 30 -18.77 8.70 -2.82
N ARG A 31 -18.54 9.59 -3.80
CA ARG A 31 -19.59 10.29 -4.54
C ARG A 31 -20.52 9.38 -5.33
N HIS A 32 -20.02 8.25 -5.83
CA HIS A 32 -20.77 7.38 -6.74
C HIS A 32 -21.39 6.14 -6.06
N CYS A 33 -20.83 5.69 -4.93
CA CYS A 33 -21.18 4.41 -4.32
C CYS A 33 -22.00 4.52 -3.01
N LYS A 34 -22.42 5.73 -2.60
CA LYS A 34 -23.18 5.96 -1.35
C LYS A 34 -22.47 5.46 -0.08
N VAL A 35 -21.14 5.54 -0.07
CA VAL A 35 -20.26 5.22 1.05
C VAL A 35 -19.49 6.48 1.40
N TYR A 36 -19.34 6.79 2.68
CA TYR A 36 -18.53 7.92 3.12
C TYR A 36 -17.23 7.41 3.75
N PHE A 37 -16.10 7.95 3.31
CA PHE A 37 -14.79 7.61 3.88
C PHE A 37 -14.31 8.71 4.82
N ASN A 38 -14.31 8.43 6.12
CA ASN A 38 -13.73 9.32 7.11
C ASN A 38 -12.22 9.04 7.21
N ILE A 39 -11.42 9.97 6.71
CA ILE A 39 -9.97 9.82 6.60
C ILE A 39 -9.26 10.48 7.77
N GLU A 40 -8.45 9.70 8.49
CA GLU A 40 -7.49 10.20 9.48
C GLU A 40 -6.08 9.88 8.99
N THR A 41 -5.15 10.84 9.02
CA THR A 41 -3.77 10.66 8.53
C THR A 41 -2.78 10.77 9.67
N GLU A 42 -1.84 9.83 9.75
CA GLU A 42 -0.83 9.75 10.81
C GLU A 42 0.56 9.40 10.26
N LEU A 43 1.57 9.61 11.10
CA LEU A 43 2.97 9.32 10.76
C LEU A 43 3.35 7.86 11.01
N PHE A 44 4.21 7.35 10.14
CA PHE A 44 4.64 5.95 10.11
C PHE A 44 5.94 5.81 9.31
N GLY A 45 6.81 4.89 9.68
CA GLY A 45 8.11 4.70 9.03
C GLY A 45 9.16 5.73 9.47
N GLY A 46 10.07 6.07 8.56
CA GLY A 46 11.17 7.01 8.76
C GLY A 46 10.72 8.41 9.16
N CYS A 47 9.62 8.91 8.59
CA CYS A 47 9.05 10.20 8.98
C CYS A 47 8.57 10.23 10.45
N SER A 48 8.15 9.09 10.99
CA SER A 48 7.85 8.94 12.42
C SER A 48 9.13 8.85 13.24
N ILE A 49 10.18 8.18 12.75
CA ILE A 49 11.49 8.14 13.43
C ILE A 49 12.04 9.56 13.57
N ASP A 50 12.00 10.35 12.50
CA ASP A 50 12.51 11.72 12.50
C ASP A 50 11.81 12.60 13.54
N LYS A 51 10.49 12.41 13.74
CA LYS A 51 9.69 13.26 14.63
C LYS A 51 9.57 12.72 16.06
N HIS A 52 9.56 11.40 16.22
CA HIS A 52 9.19 10.71 17.46
C HIS A 52 10.23 9.70 17.94
N ALA A 53 11.34 9.52 17.21
CA ALA A 53 12.38 8.51 17.47
C ALA A 53 11.89 7.05 17.43
N VAL A 54 10.66 6.81 16.95
CA VAL A 54 10.06 5.48 16.79
C VAL A 54 9.38 5.37 15.42
N ALA A 55 9.43 4.20 14.80
CA ALA A 55 8.86 3.97 13.46
C ALA A 55 7.32 4.01 13.43
N ILE A 56 6.67 3.81 14.56
CA ILE A 56 5.23 4.01 14.75
C ILE A 56 4.98 4.28 16.23
N THR A 57 4.07 5.21 16.55
CA THR A 57 3.75 5.50 17.94
C THR A 57 2.61 4.60 18.44
N GLN A 58 2.54 4.38 19.75
CA GLN A 58 1.43 3.64 20.35
C GLN A 58 0.06 4.28 20.06
N ALA A 59 0.00 5.61 19.98
CA ALA A 59 -1.23 6.32 19.63
C ALA A 59 -1.71 5.97 18.21
N VAL A 60 -0.79 5.85 17.26
CA VAL A 60 -1.12 5.43 15.88
C VAL A 60 -1.59 3.98 15.84
N LEU A 61 -0.99 3.08 16.63
CA LEU A 61 -1.45 1.69 16.75
C LEU A 61 -2.87 1.59 17.32
N VAL A 62 -3.20 2.40 18.33
CA VAL A 62 -4.57 2.47 18.88
C VAL A 62 -5.57 2.95 17.82
N LYS A 63 -5.22 3.98 17.05
CA LYS A 63 -6.04 4.46 15.93
C LYS A 63 -6.20 3.39 14.85
N ALA A 64 -5.14 2.66 14.53
CA ALA A 64 -5.17 1.59 13.53
C ALA A 64 -6.15 0.48 13.92
N ARG A 65 -6.16 0.08 15.19
CA ARG A 65 -7.10 -0.93 15.72
C ARG A 65 -8.55 -0.42 15.75
N ALA A 66 -8.76 0.87 15.95
CA ALA A 66 -10.09 1.48 15.97
C ALA A 66 -10.68 1.76 14.57
N ALA A 67 -9.84 1.86 13.55
CA ALA A 67 -10.25 2.09 12.17
C ALA A 67 -10.89 0.85 11.53
N ASN A 68 -11.75 1.06 10.53
CA ASN A 68 -12.30 -0.05 9.73
C ASN A 68 -11.27 -0.61 8.73
N ALA A 69 -10.36 0.25 8.27
CA ALA A 69 -9.26 -0.14 7.38
C ALA A 69 -8.04 0.76 7.58
N VAL A 70 -6.86 0.23 7.22
CA VAL A 70 -5.62 1.01 7.15
C VAL A 70 -5.11 1.04 5.72
N LEU A 71 -4.90 2.23 5.18
CA LEU A 71 -4.27 2.45 3.88
C LEU A 71 -2.83 2.93 4.12
N ALA A 72 -1.86 2.05 3.91
CA ALA A 72 -0.45 2.34 4.08
C ALA A 72 0.28 2.54 2.75
N GLY A 73 1.15 3.55 2.69
CA GLY A 73 2.06 3.80 1.57
C GLY A 73 3.33 2.97 1.65
N ALA A 74 4.47 3.61 1.41
CA ALA A 74 5.79 2.97 1.45
C ALA A 74 6.53 3.30 2.76
N VAL A 75 7.47 2.47 3.16
CA VAL A 75 8.40 2.76 4.27
C VAL A 75 9.82 2.49 3.84
N GLY A 76 10.76 3.22 4.45
CA GLY A 76 12.18 3.03 4.21
C GLY A 76 12.84 4.17 3.44
N GLY A 77 14.17 4.12 3.40
CA GLY A 77 14.99 5.05 2.64
C GLY A 77 16.43 5.04 3.15
N PRO A 78 17.41 5.48 2.32
CA PRO A 78 18.83 5.41 2.66
C PRO A 78 19.20 6.10 3.98
N LYS A 79 18.43 7.14 4.35
CA LYS A 79 18.62 7.90 5.60
C LYS A 79 18.54 7.04 6.87
N TRP A 80 17.71 5.99 6.87
CA TRP A 80 17.44 5.16 8.06
C TRP A 80 17.99 3.73 7.91
N GLU A 81 18.90 3.48 6.96
CA GLU A 81 19.52 2.15 6.77
C GLU A 81 20.37 1.72 7.96
N VAL A 82 21.02 2.67 8.63
CA VAL A 82 21.91 2.42 9.77
C VAL A 82 21.28 3.04 11.02
N GLY A 83 20.79 2.20 11.93
CA GLY A 83 20.14 2.65 13.15
C GLY A 83 19.57 1.50 13.99
N SER A 84 19.31 1.76 15.26
CA SER A 84 18.66 0.81 16.18
C SER A 84 17.16 0.66 15.92
N VAL A 85 16.53 1.68 15.34
CA VAL A 85 15.13 1.69 14.93
C VAL A 85 15.09 1.87 13.42
N ARG A 86 14.39 0.97 12.72
CA ARG A 86 14.25 1.02 11.26
C ARG A 86 12.79 1.26 10.87
N PRO A 87 12.51 1.91 9.72
CA PRO A 87 11.14 2.15 9.26
C PRO A 87 10.28 0.89 9.18
N GLU A 88 10.86 -0.24 8.77
CA GLU A 88 10.18 -1.54 8.64
C GLU A 88 9.71 -2.11 9.98
N ASP A 89 10.35 -1.72 11.09
CA ASP A 89 9.93 -2.16 12.43
C ASP A 89 8.52 -1.64 12.74
N GLY A 90 8.16 -0.46 12.23
CA GLY A 90 6.80 0.07 12.31
C GLY A 90 5.82 -0.83 11.55
N LEU A 91 6.15 -1.25 10.32
CA LEU A 91 5.28 -2.11 9.50
C LEU A 91 5.04 -3.47 10.15
N LEU A 92 6.08 -4.05 10.75
CA LEU A 92 5.97 -5.32 11.46
C LEU A 92 5.15 -5.19 12.75
N GLN A 93 5.23 -4.05 13.44
CA GLN A 93 4.39 -3.77 14.61
C GLN A 93 2.92 -3.58 14.20
N LEU A 94 2.66 -2.79 13.16
CA LEU A 94 1.31 -2.56 12.64
C LEU A 94 0.63 -3.86 12.23
N ARG A 95 1.32 -4.74 11.49
CA ARG A 95 0.76 -6.04 11.09
C ARG A 95 0.43 -6.93 12.28
N ARG A 96 1.28 -6.94 13.31
CA ARG A 96 1.05 -7.68 14.55
C ARG A 96 -0.14 -7.12 15.31
N GLU A 97 -0.25 -5.79 15.42
CA GLU A 97 -1.36 -5.13 16.11
C GLU A 97 -2.71 -5.44 15.45
N LEU A 98 -2.76 -5.43 14.12
CA LEU A 98 -3.98 -5.67 13.35
C LEU A 98 -4.31 -7.16 13.15
N ASP A 99 -3.49 -8.07 13.67
CA ASP A 99 -3.56 -9.52 13.38
C ASP A 99 -3.61 -9.82 11.87
N ALA A 100 -2.87 -9.03 11.07
CA ALA A 100 -2.87 -9.08 9.62
C ALA A 100 -1.89 -10.15 9.09
N TYR A 101 -2.13 -11.42 9.42
CA TYR A 101 -1.27 -12.55 9.04
C TYR A 101 -1.33 -12.89 7.54
N ALA A 102 -2.50 -12.69 6.90
CA ALA A 102 -2.70 -13.01 5.49
C ALA A 102 -2.22 -11.87 4.59
N ASN A 103 -1.07 -12.06 3.94
CA ASN A 103 -0.53 -11.13 2.94
C ASN A 103 -0.88 -11.59 1.52
N LEU A 104 -1.98 -11.06 0.98
CA LEU A 104 -2.43 -11.35 -0.38
C LEU A 104 -1.75 -10.41 -1.39
N ARG A 105 -1.10 -10.98 -2.42
CA ARG A 105 -0.43 -10.23 -3.49
C ARG A 105 -0.88 -10.72 -4.87
N PRO A 106 -2.04 -10.27 -5.38
CA PRO A 106 -2.50 -10.64 -6.71
C PRO A 106 -1.47 -10.24 -7.78
N CYS A 107 -1.00 -11.20 -8.58
CA CYS A 107 -0.11 -10.97 -9.71
C CYS A 107 -0.82 -11.41 -11.00
N ARG A 108 -1.24 -10.45 -11.83
CA ARG A 108 -1.97 -10.67 -13.08
C ARG A 108 -1.52 -9.66 -14.11
N PHE A 109 -1.52 -10.05 -15.38
CA PHE A 109 -1.40 -9.09 -16.48
C PHE A 109 -2.72 -8.28 -16.55
N PRO A 110 -2.67 -6.95 -16.44
CA PRO A 110 -3.89 -6.15 -16.42
C PRO A 110 -4.53 -5.99 -17.80
N ALA A 111 -3.74 -6.12 -18.88
CA ALA A 111 -4.21 -6.13 -20.25
C ALA A 111 -3.17 -6.80 -21.16
N GLU A 112 -3.62 -7.42 -22.26
CA GLU A 112 -2.73 -8.01 -23.27
C GLU A 112 -1.76 -6.99 -23.86
N SER A 113 -2.20 -5.74 -24.01
CA SER A 113 -1.37 -4.63 -24.50
C SER A 113 -0.15 -4.34 -23.63
N LEU A 114 -0.14 -4.80 -22.36
CA LEU A 114 0.98 -4.61 -21.43
C LEU A 114 1.90 -5.83 -21.33
N HIS A 115 1.63 -6.91 -22.08
CA HIS A 115 2.46 -8.13 -22.05
C HIS A 115 3.92 -7.87 -22.44
N HIS A 116 4.16 -6.92 -23.34
CA HIS A 116 5.50 -6.54 -23.79
C HIS A 116 6.39 -5.93 -22.68
N LEU A 117 5.80 -5.52 -21.55
CA LEU A 117 6.55 -5.04 -20.37
C LEU A 117 7.03 -6.19 -19.47
N SER A 118 6.56 -7.42 -19.72
CA SER A 118 7.01 -8.60 -19.00
C SER A 118 8.46 -8.95 -19.36
N VAL A 119 9.29 -9.23 -18.37
CA VAL A 119 10.64 -9.78 -18.59
C VAL A 119 10.63 -11.25 -19.01
N LEU A 120 9.46 -11.91 -18.95
CA LEU A 120 9.28 -13.28 -19.42
C LEU A 120 9.18 -13.29 -20.94
N LYS A 121 9.81 -14.29 -21.57
CA LYS A 121 9.58 -14.56 -22.98
C LYS A 121 8.11 -14.88 -23.19
N VAL A 122 7.55 -14.37 -24.29
CA VAL A 122 6.27 -14.87 -24.79
C VAL A 122 6.48 -16.35 -25.09
N SER A 123 5.69 -17.23 -24.47
CA SER A 123 5.76 -18.67 -24.73
C SER A 123 5.45 -18.92 -26.21
N GLU A 124 6.42 -19.46 -26.96
CA GLU A 124 6.21 -19.98 -28.32
C GLU A 124 5.45 -21.31 -28.24
N ASP A 125 4.20 -21.30 -27.78
CA ASP A 125 3.37 -22.51 -27.78
C ASP A 125 2.48 -22.55 -29.04
N MET A 126 3.02 -23.28 -30.03
CA MET A 126 2.33 -24.22 -30.93
C MET A 126 1.01 -23.76 -31.57
N GLY A 127 1.09 -22.78 -32.48
CA GLY A 127 0.02 -22.42 -33.39
C GLY A 127 0.38 -22.73 -34.85
N GLY A 128 0.06 -23.95 -35.29
CA GLY A 128 -0.36 -24.28 -36.65
C GLY A 128 0.48 -23.75 -37.83
N GLY A 129 1.47 -24.54 -38.26
CA GLY A 129 1.98 -24.48 -39.63
C GLY A 129 0.94 -25.00 -40.63
N GLY A 130 -0.10 -24.21 -40.87
CA GLY A 130 -0.95 -24.32 -42.05
C GLY A 130 -0.45 -23.35 -43.12
N GLY A 131 0.02 -23.89 -44.25
CA GLY A 131 0.17 -23.14 -45.50
C GLY A 131 1.52 -23.30 -46.20
N GLY A 132 1.57 -24.16 -47.23
CA GLY A 132 2.61 -24.15 -48.25
C GLY A 132 2.72 -25.43 -49.07
N GLY A 133 1.91 -25.57 -50.12
CA GLY A 133 1.95 -26.66 -51.11
C GLY A 133 0.61 -26.91 -51.79
#